data_AF-A0A9P7S7C2-F1
#
_entry.id   AF-A0A9P7S7C2-F1
#
_cell.length_a   1.000
_cell.length_b   1.000
_cell.length_c   1.000
_cell.angle_alpha   90.00
_cell.angle_beta   90.00
_cell.angle_gamma   90.00
#
_symmetry.space_group_name_H-M   'P 1'
#
loop_
_entity.id
_entity.type
_entity.pdbx_description
1 polymer ?
#
loop_
_entity_poly.entity_id
_entity_poly.type
_entity_poly.pdbx_seq_one_letter_code
_entity_poly.pdbx_strand_id
1 'polypeptide(L)'
;MNVQKHSENTLDGSSSDNSSPPPPRSTLKESSQSQTKNHGKAPTSSAPTLLKSHLPVDTDRPLTEVISEPFMPFDHQAAVVDPFTREMARDANFEQELGTMLLDLILETHAWSSARPKYESQMAIQKLEQKVTDVVEIEKEQEKTRNNLNEFVTRMRTALAALTGL
;
A
#
# COMPACT_ATOMS: atom_id res chain seq x y z
N MET A 1 39.17 32.01 -38.87
CA MET A 1 38.10 32.77 -38.20
C MET A 1 37.72 32.04 -36.93
N ASN A 2 37.91 32.73 -35.80
CA ASN A 2 37.72 32.27 -34.44
C ASN A 2 36.28 32.53 -34.00
N VAL A 3 35.57 31.55 -33.45
CA VAL A 3 34.43 31.76 -32.53
C VAL A 3 34.41 30.54 -31.60
N GLN A 4 35.14 30.58 -30.48
CA GLN A 4 34.68 30.97 -29.14
C GLN A 4 33.58 30.05 -28.58
N LYS A 5 34.01 29.20 -27.64
CA LYS A 5 33.20 28.32 -26.78
C LYS A 5 32.33 29.15 -25.84
N HIS A 6 31.07 28.74 -25.64
CA HIS A 6 30.32 29.04 -24.43
C HIS A 6 29.88 27.75 -23.76
N SER A 7 30.34 27.62 -22.52
CA SER A 7 30.10 26.58 -21.54
C SER A 7 28.74 26.81 -20.87
N GLU A 8 27.80 25.89 -21.09
CA GLU A 8 26.60 25.74 -20.27
C GLU A 8 26.97 24.95 -19.00
N ASN A 9 26.84 25.63 -17.87
CA ASN A 9 27.08 25.09 -16.55
C ASN A 9 25.73 24.68 -15.95
N THR A 10 25.28 23.47 -16.29
CA THR A 10 24.09 22.84 -15.69
C THR A 10 24.49 22.27 -14.33
N LEU A 11 24.22 23.01 -13.27
CA LEU A 11 24.27 22.49 -11.90
C LEU A 11 23.02 21.64 -11.66
N ASP A 12 23.15 20.36 -12.00
CA ASP A 12 22.27 19.29 -11.57
C ASP A 12 22.43 19.09 -10.06
N GLY A 13 21.43 19.57 -9.32
CA GLY A 13 21.26 19.35 -7.88
C GLY A 13 19.83 18.89 -7.60
N SER A 14 19.32 17.97 -8.42
CA SER A 14 18.01 17.35 -8.22
C SER A 14 18.09 16.34 -7.08
N SER A 15 18.01 16.85 -5.84
CA SER A 15 17.63 16.04 -4.68
C SER A 15 16.20 15.56 -4.91
N SER A 16 16.09 14.38 -5.53
CA SER A 16 14.86 13.63 -5.63
C SER A 16 14.51 13.12 -4.24
N ASP A 17 13.96 14.00 -3.40
CA ASP A 17 13.21 13.60 -2.22
C ASP A 17 11.95 12.90 -2.72
N ASN A 18 12.12 11.61 -2.99
CA ASN A 18 11.09 10.65 -3.36
C ASN A 18 10.24 10.39 -2.11
N SER A 19 9.57 11.43 -1.61
CA SER A 19 8.60 11.38 -0.53
C SER A 19 7.30 10.85 -1.11
N SER A 20 7.32 9.56 -1.47
CA SER A 20 6.08 8.81 -1.64
C SER A 20 5.32 8.91 -0.32
N PRO A 21 4.10 9.46 -0.29
CA PRO A 21 3.29 9.38 0.91
C PRO A 21 3.13 7.88 1.24
N PRO A 22 3.31 7.48 2.51
CA PRO A 22 3.14 6.08 2.89
C PRO A 22 1.74 5.63 2.45
N PRO A 23 1.59 4.38 1.96
CA PRO A 23 0.27 3.84 1.68
C PRO A 23 -0.62 4.04 2.91
N PRO A 24 -1.94 4.25 2.73
CA PRO A 24 -2.85 4.32 3.87
C PRO A 24 -2.56 3.11 4.76
N ARG A 25 -2.16 3.41 6.01
CA ARG A 25 -1.87 2.39 7.01
C ARG A 25 -3.14 1.58 7.13
N SER A 26 -3.14 0.35 6.61
CA SER A 26 -4.25 -0.58 6.78
C SER A 26 -4.53 -0.63 8.28
N THR A 27 -5.61 0.01 8.72
CA THR A 27 -6.24 -0.29 9.99
C THR A 27 -6.93 -1.63 9.82
N LEU A 28 -6.12 -2.66 9.61
CA LEU A 28 -6.44 -3.99 10.09
C LEU A 28 -6.66 -3.77 11.58
N LYS A 29 -7.93 -3.87 12.00
CA LYS A 29 -8.28 -3.98 13.41
C LYS A 29 -7.48 -5.15 13.95
N GLU A 30 -6.42 -4.81 14.68
CA GLU A 30 -5.63 -5.68 15.51
C GLU A 30 -6.53 -6.18 16.65
N SER A 31 -7.32 -7.21 16.37
CA SER A 31 -7.82 -8.10 17.41
C SER A 31 -6.68 -9.06 17.74
N SER A 32 -5.92 -8.74 18.78
CA SER A 32 -4.96 -9.67 19.38
C SER A 32 -4.79 -9.44 20.88
N GLN A 33 -5.53 -10.25 21.65
CA GLN A 33 -5.22 -10.82 22.97
C GLN A 33 -6.34 -11.85 23.24
N SER A 34 -6.14 -13.14 23.58
CA SER A 34 -4.94 -13.85 24.01
C SER A 34 -5.05 -15.36 23.72
N GLN A 35 -3.87 -15.96 23.56
CA GLN A 35 -3.53 -17.33 23.22
C GLN A 35 -3.76 -18.34 24.37
N THR A 36 -4.04 -19.59 24.01
CA THR A 36 -3.22 -20.72 24.48
C THR A 36 -3.01 -21.73 23.36
N LYS A 37 -1.72 -21.88 22.99
CA LYS A 37 -1.01 -23.05 22.44
C LYS A 37 -1.85 -24.19 21.84
N ASN A 38 -1.55 -24.55 20.59
CA ASN A 38 -1.08 -25.91 20.29
C ASN A 38 -0.39 -26.04 18.93
N HIS A 39 0.59 -26.94 18.91
CA HIS A 39 1.58 -27.17 17.88
C HIS A 39 1.02 -27.66 16.53
N GLY A 40 1.79 -27.37 15.48
CA GLY A 40 1.50 -27.72 14.10
C GLY A 40 1.27 -29.21 13.87
N LYS A 41 0.38 -29.49 12.92
CA LYS A 41 0.27 -30.76 12.22
C LYS A 41 -0.25 -30.49 10.81
N ALA A 42 0.44 -31.07 9.84
CA ALA A 42 0.11 -31.06 8.42
C ALA A 42 -1.36 -31.48 8.16
N PRO A 43 -1.96 -31.10 7.01
CA PRO A 43 -3.30 -31.55 6.65
C PRO A 43 -3.25 -33.06 6.38
N THR A 44 -3.62 -33.83 7.38
CA THR A 44 -3.92 -35.25 7.21
C THR A 44 -5.20 -35.36 6.42
N SER A 45 -5.06 -35.85 5.18
CA SER A 45 -6.12 -36.49 4.41
C SER A 45 -6.99 -37.33 5.36
N SER A 46 -8.19 -36.84 5.66
CA SER A 46 -9.21 -37.60 6.36
C SER A 46 -9.79 -38.60 5.36
N ALA A 47 -9.08 -39.72 5.20
CA ALA A 47 -9.70 -40.95 4.76
C ALA A 47 -10.94 -41.21 5.62
N PRO A 48 -12.07 -41.65 5.04
CA PRO A 48 -13.24 -41.97 5.81
C PRO A 48 -12.84 -43.03 6.83
N THR A 49 -13.14 -42.77 8.10
CA THR A 49 -13.04 -43.73 9.20
C THR A 49 -13.89 -44.94 8.84
N LEU A 50 -13.26 -45.88 8.14
CA LEU A 50 -13.75 -47.23 7.97
C LEU A 50 -13.95 -47.78 9.38
N LEU A 51 -15.21 -48.05 9.69
CA LEU A 51 -15.72 -48.75 10.86
C LEU A 51 -14.65 -49.59 11.55
N LYS A 52 -14.13 -49.08 12.67
CA LYS A 52 -13.48 -49.91 13.68
C LYS A 52 -14.57 -50.60 14.49
N SER A 53 -15.34 -51.47 13.84
CA SER A 53 -16.09 -52.54 14.50
C SER A 53 -15.20 -53.79 14.53
N HIS A 54 -14.01 -53.68 15.12
CA HIS A 54 -13.26 -54.87 15.50
C HIS A 54 -13.69 -55.26 16.92
N LEU A 55 -14.90 -55.82 17.03
CA LEU A 55 -15.14 -56.81 18.07
C LEU A 55 -14.17 -57.99 17.81
N PRO A 56 -13.65 -58.63 18.86
CA PRO A 56 -12.70 -59.73 18.70
C PRO A 56 -13.29 -60.77 17.75
N VAL A 57 -12.55 -61.09 16.69
CA VAL A 57 -12.88 -62.17 15.77
C VAL A 57 -12.80 -63.47 16.57
N ASP A 58 -13.94 -63.95 17.05
CA ASP A 58 -14.11 -65.33 17.49
C ASP A 58 -14.03 -66.21 16.24
N THR A 59 -12.95 -66.97 16.09
CA THR A 59 -12.69 -67.84 14.93
C THR A 59 -13.64 -69.04 14.83
N ASP A 60 -14.56 -69.21 15.79
CA ASP A 60 -15.53 -70.31 15.85
C ASP A 60 -16.95 -69.92 15.42
N ARG A 61 -17.17 -68.70 14.91
CA ARG A 61 -18.50 -68.31 14.41
C ARG A 61 -18.84 -69.06 13.12
N PRO A 62 -19.90 -69.88 13.07
CA PRO A 62 -20.25 -70.65 11.89
C PRO A 62 -20.56 -69.71 10.73
N LEU A 63 -20.04 -70.02 9.53
CA LEU A 63 -20.16 -69.19 8.32
C LEU A 63 -21.62 -68.82 7.99
N THR A 64 -22.57 -69.69 8.35
CA THR A 64 -24.01 -69.45 8.19
C THR A 64 -24.52 -68.29 9.04
N GLU A 65 -23.97 -68.03 10.22
CA GLU A 65 -24.35 -66.90 11.08
C GLU A 65 -23.82 -65.57 10.51
N VAL A 66 -22.60 -65.57 9.98
CA VAL A 66 -21.97 -64.39 9.37
C VAL A 66 -22.69 -63.97 8.08
N ILE A 67 -23.11 -64.93 7.25
CA ILE A 67 -23.85 -64.65 6.02
C ILE A 67 -25.31 -64.27 6.30
N SER A 68 -25.86 -64.68 7.44
CA SER A 68 -27.23 -64.35 7.84
C SER A 68 -27.34 -63.00 8.54
N GLU A 69 -26.23 -62.38 8.93
CA GLU A 69 -26.24 -61.06 9.56
C GLU A 69 -26.66 -60.01 8.53
N PRO A 70 -27.78 -59.29 8.74
CA PRO A 70 -28.20 -58.25 7.82
C PRO A 70 -27.20 -57.10 7.86
N PHE A 71 -26.74 -56.65 6.69
CA PHE A 71 -25.89 -55.47 6.59
C PHE A 71 -26.59 -54.26 7.23
N MET A 72 -25.85 -53.50 8.02
CA MET A 72 -26.35 -52.22 8.50
C MET A 72 -26.75 -51.35 7.30
N PRO A 73 -27.94 -50.73 7.31
CA PRO A 73 -28.33 -49.82 6.25
C PRO A 73 -27.29 -48.71 6.09
N PHE A 74 -26.84 -48.49 4.86
CA PHE A 74 -25.92 -47.40 4.56
C PHE A 74 -26.67 -46.06 4.58
N ASP A 75 -26.32 -45.21 5.54
CA ASP A 75 -26.80 -43.84 5.58
C ASP A 75 -25.99 -42.97 4.60
N HIS A 76 -26.41 -42.99 3.34
CA HIS A 76 -25.81 -42.19 2.28
C HIS A 76 -25.92 -40.68 2.52
N GLN A 77 -26.92 -40.24 3.28
CA GLN A 77 -27.16 -38.83 3.55
C GLN A 77 -26.02 -38.28 4.41
N ALA A 78 -25.79 -38.89 5.57
CA ALA A 78 -24.73 -38.47 6.49
C ALA A 78 -23.32 -38.74 5.93
N ALA A 79 -23.13 -39.83 5.19
CA ALA A 79 -21.82 -40.25 4.72
C ALA A 79 -21.32 -39.48 3.48
N VAL A 80 -22.23 -39.05 2.59
CA VAL A 80 -21.85 -38.50 1.28
C VAL A 80 -22.50 -37.15 1.01
N VAL A 81 -23.83 -37.06 1.16
CA VAL A 81 -24.58 -35.86 0.74
C VAL A 81 -24.28 -34.68 1.65
N ASP A 82 -24.24 -34.87 2.96
CA ASP A 82 -24.04 -33.79 3.92
C ASP A 82 -22.62 -33.19 3.86
N PRO A 83 -21.53 -33.99 3.79
CA PRO A 83 -20.19 -33.44 3.57
C PRO A 83 -20.08 -32.64 2.27
N PHE A 84 -20.68 -33.13 1.18
CA PHE A 84 -20.67 -32.43 -0.10
C PHE A 84 -21.45 -31.12 -0.03
N THR A 85 -22.64 -31.14 0.57
CA THR A 85 -23.46 -29.94 0.77
C THR A 85 -22.74 -28.90 1.64
N ARG A 86 -22.04 -29.35 2.69
CA ARG A 86 -21.21 -28.50 3.54
C ARG A 86 -20.05 -27.87 2.76
N GLU A 87 -19.39 -28.65 1.91
CA GLU A 87 -18.29 -28.17 1.09
C GLU A 87 -18.78 -27.12 0.09
N MET A 88 -19.89 -27.39 -0.61
CA MET A 88 -20.51 -26.41 -1.52
C MET A 88 -20.87 -25.10 -0.82
N ALA A 89 -21.42 -25.17 0.40
CA ALA A 89 -21.75 -23.97 1.18
C ALA A 89 -20.48 -23.19 1.58
N ARG A 90 -19.39 -23.89 1.92
CA ARG A 90 -18.11 -23.27 2.25
C ARG A 90 -17.51 -22.58 1.03
N ASP A 91 -17.55 -23.22 -0.13
CA ASP A 91 -17.01 -22.65 -1.37
C ASP A 91 -17.80 -21.42 -1.81
N ALA A 92 -19.13 -21.45 -1.71
CA ALA A 92 -19.97 -20.28 -1.98
C ALA A 92 -19.63 -19.09 -1.05
N ASN A 93 -19.40 -19.35 0.24
CA ASN A 93 -18.99 -18.32 1.20
C ASN A 93 -17.60 -17.76 0.87
N PHE A 94 -16.66 -18.63 0.49
CA PHE A 94 -15.31 -18.22 0.10
C PHE A 94 -15.32 -17.34 -1.15
N GLU A 95 -16.10 -17.72 -2.18
CA GLU A 95 -16.25 -16.91 -3.39
C GLU A 95 -16.81 -15.52 -3.07
N GLN A 96 -17.80 -15.44 -2.17
CA GLN A 96 -18.36 -14.16 -1.72
C GLN A 96 -17.34 -13.31 -0.95
N GLU A 97 -16.60 -13.92 -0.03
CA GLU A 97 -15.56 -13.23 0.75
C GLU A 97 -14.44 -12.73 -0.16
N LEU A 98 -13.96 -13.57 -1.08
CA LEU A 98 -12.95 -13.22 -2.07
C LEU A 98 -13.44 -12.08 -2.98
N GLY A 99 -14.69 -12.16 -3.45
CA GLY A 99 -15.30 -11.10 -4.25
C GLY A 99 -15.36 -9.77 -3.51
N THR A 100 -15.70 -9.82 -2.21
CA THR A 100 -15.73 -8.63 -1.34
C THR A 100 -14.33 -8.03 -1.17
N MET A 101 -13.33 -8.85 -0.84
CA MET A 101 -11.94 -8.39 -0.69
C MET A 101 -11.37 -7.80 -1.98
N LEU A 102 -11.67 -8.42 -3.13
CA LEU A 102 -11.20 -7.91 -4.42
C LEU A 102 -11.85 -6.57 -4.76
N LEU A 103 -13.15 -6.42 -4.50
CA LEU A 103 -13.84 -5.15 -4.71
C LEU A 103 -13.27 -4.04 -3.83
N ASP A 104 -13.03 -4.33 -2.54
CA ASP A 104 -12.42 -3.38 -1.61
C ASP A 104 -11.03 -2.93 -2.08
N LEU A 105 -10.19 -3.87 -2.52
CA LEU A 105 -8.86 -3.57 -3.05
C LEU A 105 -8.93 -2.69 -4.30
N ILE A 106 -9.85 -2.97 -5.22
CA ILE A 106 -10.05 -2.18 -6.44
C ILE A 106 -10.51 -0.76 -6.08
N LEU A 107 -11.46 -0.63 -5.16
CA LEU A 107 -11.98 0.67 -4.73
C LEU A 107 -10.92 1.50 -4.01
N GLU A 108 -10.12 0.88 -3.13
CA GLU A 108 -9.02 1.55 -2.44
C GLU A 108 -7.94 2.00 -3.42
N THR A 109 -7.55 1.13 -4.36
CA THR A 109 -6.58 1.44 -5.40
C THR A 109 -7.07 2.60 -6.28
N HIS A 110 -8.34 2.58 -6.68
CA HIS A 110 -8.96 3.65 -7.46
C HIS A 110 -9.02 4.97 -6.69
N ALA A 111 -9.41 4.94 -5.41
CA ALA A 111 -9.45 6.13 -4.56
C ALA A 111 -8.05 6.74 -4.43
N TRP A 112 -7.04 5.92 -4.20
CA TRP A 112 -5.65 6.37 -4.10
C TRP A 112 -5.11 6.93 -5.42
N SER A 113 -5.31 6.21 -6.53
CA SER A 113 -4.87 6.67 -7.85
C SER A 113 -5.60 7.94 -8.31
N SER A 114 -6.84 8.15 -7.87
CA SER A 114 -7.62 9.36 -8.19
C SER A 114 -7.22 10.56 -7.33
N ALA A 115 -6.85 10.34 -6.08
CA ALA A 115 -6.43 11.40 -5.17
C ALA A 115 -4.99 11.88 -5.44
N ARG A 116 -4.11 10.97 -5.86
CA ARG A 116 -2.67 11.23 -6.01
C ARG A 116 -2.32 12.36 -7.00
N PRO A 117 -2.84 12.40 -8.24
CA PRO A 117 -2.53 13.49 -9.17
C PRO A 117 -2.92 14.88 -8.64
N LYS A 118 -4.03 14.97 -7.89
CA LYS A 118 -4.47 16.24 -7.28
C LYS A 118 -3.50 16.69 -6.20
N TYR A 119 -3.08 15.78 -5.32
CA TYR A 119 -2.12 16.06 -4.28
C TYR A 119 -0.75 16.48 -4.85
N GLU A 120 -0.24 15.73 -5.82
CA GLU A 120 1.05 16.03 -6.46
C GLU A 120 1.02 17.38 -7.18
N SER A 121 -0.07 17.69 -7.90
CA SER A 121 -0.27 19.00 -8.54
C SER A 121 -0.30 20.13 -7.50
N GLN A 122 -1.04 19.96 -6.41
CA GLN A 122 -1.12 20.96 -5.33
C GLN A 122 0.24 21.19 -4.67
N MET A 123 1.00 20.14 -4.40
CA MET A 123 2.36 20.24 -3.87
C MET A 123 3.30 20.96 -4.84
N ALA A 124 3.18 20.69 -6.14
CA ALA A 124 3.96 21.38 -7.16
C ALA A 124 3.62 22.87 -7.24
N ILE A 125 2.34 23.23 -7.13
CA ILE A 125 1.87 24.62 -7.08
C ILE A 125 2.45 25.33 -5.85
N GLN A 126 2.33 24.75 -4.65
CA GLN A 126 2.88 25.34 -3.43
C GLN A 126 4.40 25.55 -3.52
N LYS A 127 5.11 24.57 -4.08
CA LYS A 127 6.56 24.70 -4.31
C LYS A 127 6.89 25.82 -5.27
N LEU A 128 6.07 26.03 -6.31
CA LEU A 128 6.25 27.13 -7.25
C LEU A 128 5.94 28.48 -6.60
N GLU A 129 4.85 28.58 -5.84
CA GLU A 129 4.47 29.79 -5.09
C GLU A 129 5.57 30.21 -4.10
N GLN A 130 6.17 29.25 -3.39
CA GLN A 130 7.30 29.52 -2.52
C GLN A 130 8.48 30.11 -3.30
N LYS A 131 8.87 29.47 -4.41
CA LYS A 131 9.96 29.97 -5.26
C LYS A 131 9.70 31.37 -5.80
N VAL A 132 8.45 31.67 -6.17
CA VAL A 132 8.06 33.02 -6.62
C VAL A 132 8.23 34.02 -5.49
N THR A 133 7.84 33.66 -4.26
CA THR A 133 7.99 34.52 -3.08
C THR A 133 9.48 34.78 -2.79
N ASP A 134 10.32 33.76 -2.87
CA ASP A 134 11.77 33.88 -2.67
C ASP A 134 12.39 34.83 -3.72
N VAL A 135 12.00 34.71 -4.99
CA VAL A 135 12.47 35.61 -6.07
C VAL A 135 12.05 37.05 -5.82
N VAL A 136 10.79 37.28 -5.43
CA VAL A 136 10.28 38.63 -5.11
C VAL A 136 11.05 39.25 -3.95
N GLU A 137 11.42 38.47 -2.93
CA GLU A 137 12.22 38.95 -1.81
C GLU A 137 13.63 39.35 -2.26
N ILE A 138 14.28 38.52 -3.09
CA ILE A 138 15.60 38.82 -3.66
C ILE A 138 15.54 40.09 -4.53
N GLU A 139 14.54 40.22 -5.40
CA GLU A 139 14.37 41.42 -6.25
C GLU A 139 14.19 42.68 -5.40
N LYS A 140 13.43 42.59 -4.31
CA LYS A 140 13.25 43.69 -3.36
C LYS A 140 14.58 44.11 -2.70
N GLU A 141 15.42 43.14 -2.33
CA GLU A 141 16.75 43.42 -1.77
C GLU A 141 17.69 44.05 -2.81
N GLN A 142 17.67 43.55 -4.04
CA GLN A 142 18.44 44.13 -5.15
C GLN A 142 18.04 45.58 -5.41
N GLU A 143 16.74 45.88 -5.45
CA GLU A 143 16.23 47.24 -5.66
C GLU A 143 16.63 48.17 -4.50
N LYS A 144 16.60 47.69 -3.25
CA LYS A 144 17.15 48.44 -2.11
C LYS A 144 18.62 48.78 -2.29
N THR A 145 19.42 47.81 -2.73
CA THR A 145 20.86 48.00 -2.98
C THR A 145 21.11 49.00 -4.10
N ARG A 146 20.34 48.91 -5.20
CA ARG A 146 20.38 49.86 -6.31
C ARG A 146 20.07 51.30 -5.84
N ASN A 147 19.06 51.46 -4.99
CA ASN A 147 18.70 52.77 -4.44
C ASN A 147 19.80 53.36 -3.55
N ASN A 148 20.40 52.54 -2.66
CA ASN A 148 21.53 52.96 -1.84
C ASN A 148 22.73 53.41 -2.70
N LEU A 149 23.03 52.68 -3.77
CA LEU A 149 24.10 53.05 -4.70
C LEU A 149 23.80 54.36 -5.41
N ASN A 150 22.57 54.55 -5.88
CA ASN A 150 22.15 55.78 -6.54
C ASN A 150 22.24 57.00 -5.60
N GLU A 151 21.84 56.82 -4.34
CA GLU A 151 22.00 57.85 -3.31
C GLU A 151 23.48 58.19 -3.07
N PHE A 152 24.34 57.17 -2.93
CA PHE A 152 25.78 57.37 -2.78
C PHE A 152 26.39 58.14 -3.95
N VAL A 153 26.08 57.75 -5.19
CA VAL A 153 26.56 58.43 -6.41
C VAL A 153 26.08 59.89 -6.43
N THR A 154 24.82 60.13 -6.05
CA THR A 154 24.26 61.48 -5.97
C THR A 154 25.03 62.34 -4.96
N ARG A 155 25.26 61.83 -3.74
CA ARG A 155 26.05 62.53 -2.71
C ARG A 155 27.47 62.83 -3.18
N MET A 156 28.13 61.88 -3.86
CA MET A 156 29.47 62.07 -4.44
C MET A 156 29.49 63.15 -5.52
N ARG A 157 28.52 63.15 -6.43
CA ARG A 157 28.41 64.19 -7.46
C ARG A 157 28.21 65.58 -6.85
N THR A 158 27.36 65.70 -5.84
CA THR A 158 27.14 66.96 -5.12
C THR A 158 28.41 67.44 -4.41
N ALA A 159 29.14 66.54 -3.75
CA ALA A 159 30.41 66.88 -3.10
C ALA A 159 31.48 67.32 -4.11
N LEU A 160 31.58 66.64 -5.25
CA LEU A 160 32.50 67.03 -6.32
C LEU A 160 32.16 68.40 -6.89
N ALA A 161 30.89 68.68 -7.20
CA ALA A 161 30.46 69.99 -7.68
C ALA A 161 30.82 71.11 -6.69
N ALA A 162 30.58 70.88 -5.39
CA ALA A 162 30.96 71.81 -4.33
C ALA A 162 32.47 72.06 -4.25
N LEU A 163 33.32 71.05 -4.52
CA LEU A 163 34.78 71.17 -4.52
C LEU A 163 35.32 71.84 -5.78
N THR A 164 34.70 71.62 -6.94
CA THR A 164 35.17 72.16 -8.22
C THR A 164 34.63 73.56 -8.53
N GLY A 165 33.74 74.11 -7.70
CA GLY A 165 33.21 75.47 -7.86
C GLY A 165 32.40 75.69 -9.14
N LEU A 166 31.84 74.61 -9.69
CA LEU A 166 31.06 74.54 -10.93
C LEU A 166 29.60 74.23 -10.60
#